data_AF-A0A2W5R9I5-F1
#
_entry.id   AF-A0A2W5R9I5-F1
#
_cell.length_a   1.000
_cell.length_b   1.000
_cell.length_c   1.000
_cell.angle_alpha   90.00
_cell.angle_beta   90.00
_cell.angle_gamma   90.00
#
_symmetry.space_group_name_H-M   'P 1'
#
loop_
_entity.id
_entity.type
_entity.pdbx_description
1 polymer ?
#
loop_
_entity_poly.entity_id
_entity_poly.type
_entity_poly.pdbx_seq_one_letter_code
_entity_poly.pdbx_strand_id
1 'polypeptide(L)' 'MKRKASRPPKHPLVAHWDDERDIGNGIIVTLHHGHFFYDDCGVMGFDTVRAAREALRSVAARSERQERRS' A
#
# COMPACT_ATOMS: atom_id res chain seq x y z
N MET A 1 -10.31 24.82 6.82
CA MET A 1 -8.83 24.69 6.88
C MET A 1 -8.40 23.62 5.90
N LYS A 2 -7.73 23.96 4.78
CA LYS A 2 -7.22 22.98 3.82
C LYS A 2 -5.90 22.43 4.35
N ARG A 3 -5.91 21.25 5.00
CA ARG A 3 -4.66 20.57 5.36
C ARG A 3 -3.99 20.15 4.06
N LYS A 4 -2.75 20.58 3.82
CA LYS A 4 -1.96 20.16 2.66
C LYS A 4 -1.95 18.64 2.66
N ALA A 5 -2.45 18.00 1.59
CA ALA A 5 -2.31 16.57 1.39
C ALA A 5 -0.84 16.23 1.58
N SER A 6 -0.51 15.59 2.69
CA SER A 6 0.83 15.09 2.94
C SER A 6 1.13 14.15 1.78
N ARG A 7 2.14 14.48 0.97
CA ARG A 7 2.54 13.67 -0.18
C ARG A 7 2.51 12.19 0.22
N PRO A 8 1.84 11.33 -0.57
CA PRO A 8 1.76 9.93 -0.22
C PRO A 8 3.18 9.36 -0.05
N PRO A 9 3.39 8.44 0.90
CA PRO A 9 4.68 7.80 1.07
C PRO A 9 5.06 7.11 -0.26
N LYS A 10 6.22 7.49 -0.81
CA LYS A 10 6.77 6.81 -2.00
C LYS A 10 7.21 5.41 -1.60
N HIS A 11 6.63 4.39 -2.22
CA HIS A 11 7.02 3.00 -2.05
C HIS A 11 7.10 2.35 -3.44
N PRO A 12 8.16 1.59 -3.76
CA PRO A 12 8.40 1.08 -5.13
C PRO A 12 7.31 0.12 -5.63
N LEU A 13 6.59 -0.54 -4.73
CA LEU A 13 5.51 -1.48 -5.07
C LEU A 13 4.14 -0.82 -5.21
N VAL A 14 3.99 0.46 -4.84
CA VAL A 14 2.70 1.14 -4.77
C VAL A 14 2.44 1.91 -6.06
N ALA A 15 1.36 1.56 -6.75
CA ALA A 15 0.86 2.30 -7.90
C ALA A 15 0.02 3.52 -7.45
N HIS A 16 -0.88 3.33 -6.48
CA HIS A 16 -1.73 4.39 -5.94
C HIS A 16 -1.83 4.33 -4.42
N TRP A 17 -1.87 5.51 -3.79
CA TRP A 17 -2.09 5.69 -2.36
C TRP A 17 -3.10 6.81 -2.18
N ASP A 18 -4.31 6.44 -1.81
CA ASP A 18 -5.41 7.36 -1.58
C ASP A 18 -5.65 7.47 -0.07
N ASP A 19 -5.34 8.64 0.49
CA ASP A 19 -5.54 8.92 1.92
C ASP A 19 -6.83 9.73 2.09
N GLU A 20 -7.94 9.02 2.28
CA GLU A 20 -9.30 9.58 2.38
C GLU A 20 -9.74 9.79 3.85
N ARG A 21 -8.78 9.80 4.78
CA ARG A 21 -9.09 9.96 6.22
C ARG A 21 -9.68 11.32 6.56
N ASP A 22 -9.50 12.32 5.70
CA ASP A 22 -10.08 13.66 5.85
C ASP A 22 -11.59 13.72 5.59
N ILE A 23 -12.13 12.72 4.87
CA ILE A 23 -13.58 12.55 4.63
C ILE A 23 -14.21 11.44 5.48
N GLY A 24 -13.47 10.92 6.48
CA GLY A 24 -13.97 9.89 7.40
C GLY A 24 -13.79 8.45 6.91
N ASN A 25 -13.08 8.24 5.80
CA ASN A 25 -12.72 6.93 5.29
C ASN A 25 -11.33 6.48 5.81
N GLY A 26 -10.81 5.39 5.26
CA GLY A 26 -9.45 4.91 5.52
C GLY A 26 -8.44 5.37 4.46
N ILE A 27 -7.39 4.59 4.32
CA ILE A 27 -6.37 4.70 3.29
C ILE A 27 -6.54 3.52 2.35
N ILE A 28 -6.63 3.77 1.05
CA ILE A 28 -6.66 2.73 0.03
C ILE A 28 -5.29 2.68 -0.63
N VAL A 29 -4.69 1.50 -0.66
CA VAL A 29 -3.40 1.27 -1.32
C VAL A 29 -3.59 0.29 -2.47
N THR A 30 -3.09 0.68 -3.64
CA THR A 30 -3.04 -0.17 -4.84
C THR A 30 -1.59 -0.44 -5.19
N LEU A 31 -1.26 -1.71 -5.41
CA LEU A 31 0.07 -2.16 -5.81
C LEU A 31 0.22 -2.20 -7.32
N HIS A 32 1.46 -2.20 -7.80
CA HIS A 32 1.76 -2.53 -9.19
C HIS A 32 1.40 -3.98 -9.52
N HIS A 33 1.13 -4.25 -10.79
CA HIS A 33 0.84 -5.60 -11.29
C HIS A 33 1.93 -6.60 -10.87
N GLY A 34 1.51 -7.82 -10.53
CA GLY A 34 2.41 -8.88 -10.03
C GLY A 34 2.65 -8.83 -8.52
N HIS A 35 2.15 -7.80 -7.81
CA HIS A 35 2.19 -7.71 -6.36
C HIS A 35 0.79 -7.73 -5.77
N PHE A 36 0.63 -8.54 -4.72
CA PHE A 36 -0.66 -8.76 -4.08
C PHE A 36 -0.51 -8.69 -2.56
N PHE A 37 -1.50 -8.12 -1.88
CA PHE A 37 -1.57 -8.18 -0.43
C PHE A 37 -1.92 -9.60 0.02
N TYR A 38 -2.90 -10.22 -0.65
CA TYR A 38 -3.39 -11.58 -0.47
C TYR A 38 -3.84 -12.13 -1.82
N ASP A 39 -3.61 -13.42 -2.05
CA ASP A 39 -3.94 -14.15 -3.29
C ASP A 39 -3.58 -13.35 -4.56
N ASP A 40 -4.59 -12.84 -5.26
CA ASP A 40 -4.55 -12.05 -6.49
C ASP A 40 -5.08 -10.62 -6.30
N CYS A 41 -5.23 -10.17 -5.05
CA CYS A 41 -5.73 -8.84 -4.74
C CYS A 41 -4.60 -7.84 -4.46
N GLY A 42 -4.40 -6.91 -5.39
CA GLY A 42 -3.41 -5.82 -5.30
C GLY A 42 -3.94 -4.56 -4.59
N VAL A 43 -5.17 -4.56 -4.10
CA VAL A 43 -5.81 -3.40 -3.46
C VAL A 43 -6.19 -3.75 -2.02
N MET A 44 -5.88 -2.88 -1.07
CA MET A 44 -6.27 -3.06 0.32
C MET A 44 -6.54 -1.73 1.02
N GLY A 45 -7.59 -1.69 1.84
CA GLY A 45 -7.92 -0.58 2.73
C GLY A 45 -7.24 -0.71 4.10
N PHE A 46 -6.87 0.42 4.71
CA PHE A 46 -6.22 0.50 6.02
C PHE A 46 -6.72 1.68 6.82
N ASP A 47 -6.88 1.51 8.14
CA ASP A 47 -7.27 2.62 9.01
C ASP A 47 -6.11 3.59 9.29
N THR A 48 -4.87 3.12 9.20
CA THR A 48 -3.68 3.91 9.55
C THR A 48 -2.54 3.74 8.57
N VAL A 49 -1.75 4.82 8.40
CA VAL A 49 -0.51 4.80 7.59
C VAL A 49 0.47 3.75 8.10
N ARG A 50 0.48 3.47 9.41
CA ARG A 50 1.35 2.46 10.01
C ARG A 50 0.98 1.06 9.52
N ALA A 51 -0.29 0.70 9.57
CA ALA A 51 -0.77 -0.60 9.11
C ALA A 51 -0.47 -0.81 7.62
N ALA A 52 -0.75 0.20 6.78
CA ALA A 52 -0.44 0.17 5.36
C ALA A 52 1.06 -0.06 5.10
N ARG A 53 1.95 0.62 5.85
CA ARG A 53 3.41 0.43 5.73
C ARG A 53 3.88 -0.95 6.17
N GLU A 54 3.28 -1.50 7.23
CA GLU A 54 3.58 -2.86 7.69
C GLU A 54 3.20 -3.89 6.63
N ALA A 55 2.01 -3.76 6.04
CA ALA A 55 1.58 -4.61 4.95
C ALA A 55 2.52 -4.52 3.74
N LEU A 56 2.93 -3.32 3.33
CA LEU A 56 3.88 -3.12 2.24
C LEU A 56 5.24 -3.78 2.47
N ARG A 57 5.77 -3.72 3.70
CA ARG A 57 7.01 -4.45 4.06
C ARG A 57 6.84 -5.95 3.91
N SER A 58 5.71 -6.49 4.33
CA SER A 58 5.39 -7.92 4.18
C SER A 58 5.23 -8.33 2.72
N VAL A 59 4.66 -7.47 1.86
CA VAL A 59 4.64 -7.71 0.40
C VAL A 59 6.06 -7.74 -0.15
N ALA A 60 6.88 -6.73 0.14
CA ALA A 60 8.25 -6.64 -0.37
C ALA A 60 9.09 -7.87 0.01
N ALA A 61 9.04 -8.29 1.28
CA ALA A 61 9.76 -9.47 1.75
C ALA A 61 9.29 -10.78 1.07
N ARG A 62 8.03 -10.86 0.64
CA ARG A 62 7.49 -12.02 -0.09
C ARG A 62 7.93 -11.99 -1.56
N SER A 63 7.87 -10.84 -2.21
CA SER A 63 8.29 -10.68 -3.61
C SER A 63 9.78 -11.02 -3.78
N GLU A 64 10.65 -10.55 -2.88
CA GLU A 64 12.09 -10.91 -2.90
C GLU A 64 12.33 -12.42 -2.73
N ARG A 65 11.49 -13.13 -1.96
CA ARG A 65 11.60 -14.59 -1.80
C ARG A 65 11.12 -15.36 -3.03
N GLN A 66 10.13 -14.85 -3.75
CA GLN A 66 9.64 -15.45 -4.99
C GLN A 66 10.66 -15.30 -6.13
N GLU A 67 11.26 -14.11 -6.26
CA GLU A 67 12.29 -13.84 -7.28
C GLU A 67 13.54 -14.72 -7.08
N ARG A 68 13.96 -14.97 -5.83
CA ARG A 68 15.11 -15.86 -5.54
C ARG A 68 14.84 -17.35 -5.80
N ARG A 69 13.59 -17.73 -6.09
CA ARG A 69 13.18 -19.11 -6.35
C ARG A 69 12.84 -19.38 -7.81
N SER A 70 12.84 -18.34 -8.66
CA SER A 70 12.66 -18.45 -10.12
C SER A 70 14.01 -18.35 -10.81
#